data_AF-A0A2V6K2B3-F1
#
_entry.id   AF-A0A2V6K2B3-F1
#
_cell.length_a   1.000
_cell.length_b   1.000
_cell.length_c   1.000
_cell.angle_alpha   90.00
_cell.angle_beta   90.00
_cell.angle_gamma   90.00
#
_symmetry.space_group_name_H-M   'P 1'
#
loop_
_entity.id
_entity.type
_entity.pdbx_description
1 polymer ?
#
loop_
_entity_poly.entity_id
_entity_poly.type
_entity_poly.pdbx_seq_one_letter_code
_entity_poly.pdbx_strand_id
1 'polypeptide(L)'
;LRWADASIQNEERFDNLSTKADILKALNRPDEAKTVWNHALELAKAPQLYTYGRQLQNQKKGAEAMEIFKEVAKRFPQGVFGYLAQARIKSSAGDFAGASNDAKQAQTAAPTDAQKQSIQALITRLDAKQDINK
;
A
#
# COMPACT_ATOMS: atom_id res chain seq x y z
N LEU A 1 19.81 9.13 -10.37
CA LEU A 1 18.87 9.26 -11.52
C LEU A 1 19.22 8.31 -12.67
N ARG A 2 20.43 8.38 -13.25
CA ARG A 2 20.87 7.51 -14.37
C ARG A 2 20.46 6.03 -14.31
N TRP A 3 20.58 5.37 -13.15
CA TRP A 3 20.20 3.96 -12.98
C TRP A 3 18.69 3.72 -13.02
N ALA A 4 17.90 4.63 -12.45
CA ALA A 4 16.44 4.56 -12.53
C ALA A 4 15.98 4.79 -13.97
N ASP A 5 16.58 5.76 -14.67
CA ASP A 5 16.27 6.05 -16.07
C ASP A 5 16.61 4.87 -17.00
N ALA A 6 17.78 4.25 -16.82
CA ALA A 6 18.16 3.05 -17.56
C ALA A 6 17.21 1.87 -17.31
N SER A 7 16.76 1.69 -16.06
CA SER A 7 15.77 0.65 -15.73
C SER A 7 14.42 0.92 -16.39
N ILE A 8 13.95 2.17 -16.44
CA ILE A 8 12.69 2.56 -17.09
C ILE A 8 12.75 2.30 -18.59
N GLN A 9 13.87 2.64 -19.24
CA GLN A 9 14.07 2.36 -20.67
C GLN A 9 14.04 0.87 -21.01
N ASN A 10 14.48 0.01 -20.08
CA ASN A 10 14.46 -1.43 -20.28
C ASN A 10 13.06 -2.03 -20.08
N GLU A 11 12.35 -1.60 -19.04
CA GLU A 11 10.97 -2.00 -18.76
C GLU A 11 10.32 -0.95 -17.86
N GLU A 12 9.27 -0.28 -18.34
CA GLU A 12 8.56 0.70 -17.52
C GLU A 12 7.54 0.02 -16.60
N ARG A 13 7.62 0.29 -15.29
CA ARG A 13 6.76 -0.32 -14.27
C ARG A 13 6.59 0.59 -13.06
N PHE A 14 5.55 0.38 -12.26
CA PHE A 14 5.30 1.19 -11.05
C PHE A 14 6.53 1.30 -10.14
N ASP A 15 7.27 0.20 -9.94
CA ASP A 15 8.37 0.13 -8.98
C ASP A 15 9.57 1.03 -9.37
N ASN A 16 9.91 1.15 -10.66
CA ASN A 16 11.02 2.01 -11.07
C ASN A 16 10.62 3.48 -11.19
N LEU A 17 9.38 3.77 -11.60
CA LEU A 17 8.84 5.13 -11.63
C LEU A 17 8.67 5.70 -10.22
N SER A 18 8.10 4.93 -9.28
CA SER A 18 7.97 5.34 -7.88
C SER A 18 9.34 5.59 -7.24
N THR A 19 10.32 4.73 -7.50
CA THR A 19 11.71 4.94 -7.06
C THR A 19 12.29 6.24 -7.63
N LYS A 20 12.08 6.53 -8.92
CA LYS A 20 12.53 7.79 -9.53
C LYS A 20 11.84 8.99 -8.91
N ALA A 21 10.53 8.92 -8.64
CA ALA A 21 9.79 9.98 -7.98
C ALA A 21 10.34 10.26 -6.56
N ASP A 22 10.63 9.22 -5.79
CA ASP A 22 11.23 9.35 -4.45
C ASP A 22 12.62 10.02 -4.51
N ILE A 23 13.46 9.63 -5.48
CA ILE A 23 14.78 10.26 -5.71
C ILE A 23 14.62 11.73 -6.07
N LEU A 24 13.69 12.08 -6.96
CA LEU A 24 13.43 13.48 -7.35
C LEU A 24 12.96 14.32 -6.16
N LYS A 25 12.07 13.78 -5.31
CA LYS A 25 11.65 14.44 -4.07
C LYS A 25 12.84 14.68 -3.13
N ALA A 26 13.73 13.69 -2.97
CA ALA A 26 14.93 13.81 -2.15
C ALA A 26 15.95 14.83 -2.72
N LEU A 27 15.94 15.07 -4.03
CA LEU A 27 16.75 16.09 -4.71
C LEU A 27 16.09 17.49 -4.72
N ASN A 28 15.03 17.70 -3.94
CA ASN A 28 14.27 18.96 -3.90
C ASN A 28 13.67 19.37 -5.27
N ARG A 29 13.23 18.38 -6.06
CA ARG A 29 12.57 18.56 -7.37
C ARG A 29 11.11 18.05 -7.31
N PRO A 30 10.24 18.69 -6.51
CA PRO A 30 8.92 18.16 -6.20
C PRO A 30 7.96 18.11 -7.40
N ASP A 31 8.04 19.07 -8.32
CA ASP A 31 7.16 19.09 -9.50
C ASP A 31 7.45 17.92 -10.46
N GLU A 32 8.73 17.62 -10.67
CA GLU A 32 9.14 16.46 -11.47
C GLU A 32 8.83 15.14 -10.77
N ALA A 33 9.05 15.08 -9.45
CA ALA A 33 8.65 13.93 -8.65
C ALA A 33 7.14 13.65 -8.79
N LYS A 34 6.31 14.70 -8.73
CA LYS A 34 4.85 14.59 -8.89
C LYS A 34 4.47 14.07 -10.28
N THR A 35 5.09 14.58 -11.34
CA THR A 35 4.83 14.11 -12.71
C THR A 35 5.17 12.63 -12.86
N VAL A 36 6.36 12.20 -12.41
CA VAL A 36 6.77 10.79 -12.47
C VAL A 36 5.89 9.90 -11.60
N TRP A 37 5.48 10.39 -10.42
CA TRP A 37 4.59 9.66 -9.53
C TRP A 37 3.20 9.44 -10.16
N ASN A 38 2.63 10.46 -10.79
CA ASN A 38 1.34 10.32 -11.48
C ASN A 38 1.43 9.27 -12.59
N HIS A 39 2.52 9.27 -13.36
CA HIS A 39 2.77 8.24 -14.36
C HIS A 39 2.90 6.85 -13.74
N ALA A 40 3.59 6.73 -12.60
CA ALA A 40 3.67 5.48 -11.85
C ALA A 40 2.26 4.98 -11.47
N LEU A 41 1.40 5.87 -10.99
CA LEU A 41 0.05 5.53 -10.56
C LEU A 41 -0.81 4.97 -11.70
N GLU A 42 -0.61 5.39 -12.94
CA GLU A 42 -1.33 4.84 -14.11
C GLU A 42 -1.03 3.35 -14.31
N LEU A 43 0.20 2.92 -14.00
CA LEU A 43 0.66 1.52 -14.13
C LEU A 43 0.44 0.68 -12.86
N ALA A 44 0.12 1.31 -11.74
CA ALA A 44 0.05 0.66 -10.45
C ALA A 44 -1.05 -0.41 -10.40
N LYS A 45 -0.69 -1.61 -9.94
CA LYS A 45 -1.66 -2.64 -9.53
C LYS A 45 -1.81 -2.67 -8.00
N ALA A 46 -2.91 -3.24 -7.52
CA ALA A 46 -3.21 -3.33 -6.09
C ALA A 46 -2.05 -3.85 -5.22
N PRO A 47 -1.32 -4.94 -5.59
CA PRO A 47 -0.23 -5.46 -4.77
C PRO A 47 0.93 -4.46 -4.65
N GLN A 48 1.27 -3.78 -5.75
CA GLN A 48 2.39 -2.84 -5.81
C GLN A 48 2.10 -1.60 -4.97
N LEU A 49 0.93 -0.99 -5.17
CA LEU A 49 0.54 0.22 -4.45
C LEU A 49 0.36 -0.05 -2.95
N TYR A 50 -0.24 -1.18 -2.58
CA TYR A 50 -0.36 -1.58 -1.18
C TYR A 50 1.02 -1.81 -0.53
N THR A 51 1.94 -2.47 -1.25
CA THR A 51 3.31 -2.71 -0.77
C THR A 51 4.08 -1.40 -0.59
N TYR A 52 3.92 -0.43 -1.50
CA TYR A 52 4.48 0.91 -1.32
C TYR A 52 3.95 1.60 -0.06
N GLY A 53 2.63 1.51 0.21
CA GLY A 53 2.05 2.00 1.47
C GLY A 53 2.67 1.34 2.71
N ARG A 54 2.90 0.02 2.67
CA ARG A 54 3.59 -0.71 3.76
C ARG A 54 5.05 -0.28 3.92
N GLN A 55 5.76 -0.02 2.83
CA GLN A 55 7.12 0.51 2.85
C GLN A 55 7.16 1.88 3.54
N LEU A 56 6.21 2.77 3.24
CA LEU A 56 6.10 4.07 3.90
C LEU A 56 5.84 3.93 5.42
N GLN A 57 4.98 2.99 5.84
CA GLN A 57 4.80 2.70 7.27
C GLN A 57 6.13 2.31 7.94
N ASN A 58 6.91 1.41 7.31
CA ASN A 58 8.20 0.99 7.84
C ASN A 58 9.22 2.14 7.90
N GLN A 59 9.10 3.13 7.01
CA GLN A 59 9.88 4.37 7.04
C GLN A 59 9.37 5.40 8.05
N LYS A 60 8.42 5.03 8.92
CA LYS A 60 7.75 5.93 9.89
C LYS A 60 6.96 7.08 9.24
N LYS A 61 6.62 6.95 7.95
CA LYS A 61 5.79 7.91 7.19
C LYS A 61 4.32 7.51 7.23
N GLY A 62 3.77 7.40 8.45
CA GLY A 62 2.42 6.86 8.67
C GLY A 62 1.31 7.63 7.96
N ALA A 63 1.40 8.96 7.90
CA ALA A 63 0.42 9.79 7.20
C ALA A 63 0.44 9.54 5.69
N GLU A 64 1.63 9.55 5.05
CA GLU A 64 1.77 9.26 3.62
C GLU A 64 1.28 7.84 3.29
N ALA A 65 1.60 6.86 4.15
CA ALA A 65 1.12 5.49 3.99
C ALA A 65 -0.42 5.39 4.02
N MET A 66 -1.08 6.15 4.90
CA MET A 66 -2.54 6.14 5.00
C MET A 66 -3.21 6.68 3.73
N GLU A 67 -2.64 7.71 3.11
CA GLU A 67 -3.12 8.21 1.83
C GLU A 67 -2.97 7.15 0.72
N ILE A 68 -1.88 6.39 0.71
CA ILE A 68 -1.71 5.27 -0.23
C ILE A 68 -2.75 4.18 0.02
N PHE A 69 -3.05 3.81 1.27
CA PHE A 69 -4.11 2.82 1.54
C PHE A 69 -5.49 3.30 1.12
N LYS A 70 -5.82 4.59 1.31
CA LYS A 70 -7.07 5.16 0.77
C LYS A 70 -7.14 5.03 -0.75
N GLU A 71 -6.03 5.28 -1.44
CA GLU A 71 -5.96 5.13 -2.89
C GLU A 71 -6.13 3.67 -3.34
N VAL A 72 -5.51 2.72 -2.62
CA VAL A 72 -5.72 1.27 -2.86
C VAL A 72 -7.19 0.89 -2.66
N ALA A 73 -7.80 1.29 -1.55
CA ALA A 73 -9.19 0.97 -1.24
C ALA A 73 -10.17 1.57 -2.26
N LYS A 74 -9.86 2.76 -2.79
CA LYS A 74 -10.66 3.45 -3.81
C LYS A 74 -10.55 2.77 -5.18
N ARG A 75 -9.33 2.47 -5.63
CA ARG A 75 -9.08 1.93 -6.98
C ARG A 75 -9.29 0.42 -7.08
N PHE A 76 -9.03 -0.29 -5.98
CA PHE A 76 -9.07 -1.74 -5.91
C PHE A 76 -9.89 -2.16 -4.68
N PRO A 77 -11.21 -1.88 -4.65
CA PRO A 77 -12.03 -2.10 -3.44
C PRO A 77 -12.21 -3.58 -3.07
N GLN A 78 -11.87 -4.50 -3.97
CA GLN A 78 -12.02 -5.94 -3.79
C GLN A 78 -10.67 -6.66 -3.88
N GLY A 79 -10.65 -7.90 -3.41
CA GLY A 79 -9.45 -8.73 -3.36
C GLY A 79 -8.58 -8.41 -2.15
N VAL A 80 -7.53 -9.21 -1.96
CA VAL A 80 -6.73 -9.23 -0.73
C VAL A 80 -6.25 -7.82 -0.33
N PHE A 81 -5.65 -7.08 -1.26
CA PHE A 81 -5.03 -5.80 -0.96
C PHE A 81 -6.05 -4.66 -0.76
N GLY A 82 -7.19 -4.72 -1.46
CA GLY A 82 -8.31 -3.79 -1.25
C GLY A 82 -8.90 -3.90 0.14
N TYR A 83 -9.26 -5.13 0.52
CA TYR A 83 -9.80 -5.42 1.83
C TYR A 83 -8.79 -5.14 2.95
N LEU A 84 -7.51 -5.47 2.77
CA LEU A 84 -6.49 -5.10 3.75
C LEU A 84 -6.32 -3.57 3.89
N ALA A 85 -6.40 -2.82 2.80
CA ALA A 85 -6.34 -1.36 2.86
C ALA A 85 -7.54 -0.78 3.64
N GLN A 86 -8.75 -1.27 3.38
CA GLN A 86 -9.95 -0.89 4.14
C GLN A 86 -9.83 -1.24 5.63
N ALA A 87 -9.33 -2.44 5.94
CA ALA A 87 -9.07 -2.87 7.31
C ALA A 87 -8.12 -1.90 8.04
N ARG A 88 -7.06 -1.44 7.36
CA ARG A 88 -6.10 -0.46 7.92
C ARG A 88 -6.72 0.89 8.19
N ILE A 89 -7.52 1.40 7.25
CA ILE A 89 -8.23 2.67 7.39
C ILE A 89 -9.18 2.60 8.58
N LYS A 90 -10.04 1.58 8.64
CA LYS A 90 -10.99 1.38 9.76
C LYS A 90 -10.29 1.19 11.10
N SER A 91 -9.21 0.40 11.12
CA SER A 91 -8.40 0.17 12.33
C SER A 91 -7.81 1.47 12.87
N SER A 92 -7.29 2.34 12.00
CA SER A 92 -6.77 3.66 12.42
C SER A 92 -7.85 4.60 12.94
N ALA A 93 -9.10 4.43 12.49
CA ALA A 93 -10.27 5.16 12.97
C ALA A 93 -10.89 4.55 14.25
N GLY A 94 -10.34 3.45 14.77
CA GLY A 94 -10.85 2.75 15.95
C GLY A 94 -12.04 1.80 15.66
N ASP A 95 -12.45 1.67 14.39
CA ASP A 95 -13.45 0.67 13.97
C ASP A 95 -12.79 -0.71 13.81
N PHE A 96 -12.43 -1.31 14.94
CA PHE A 96 -11.77 -2.62 14.96
C PHE A 96 -12.67 -3.76 14.48
N ALA A 97 -13.99 -3.66 14.72
CA ALA A 97 -14.95 -4.67 14.30
C ALA A 97 -15.10 -4.66 12.76
N GLY A 98 -15.30 -3.47 12.17
CA GLY A 98 -15.34 -3.31 10.72
C GLY A 98 -14.01 -3.67 10.06
N ALA A 99 -12.88 -3.32 10.69
CA ALA A 99 -11.56 -3.72 10.22
C ALA A 99 -11.36 -5.25 10.23
N SER A 100 -11.82 -5.93 11.30
CA SER A 100 -11.75 -7.40 11.41
C SER A 100 -12.58 -8.06 10.31
N ASN A 101 -13.76 -7.51 10.01
CA ASN A 101 -14.59 -8.01 8.91
C ASN A 101 -13.89 -7.87 7.54
N ASP A 102 -13.30 -6.72 7.24
CA ASP A 102 -12.55 -6.54 5.99
C ASP A 102 -11.34 -7.48 5.94
N ALA A 103 -10.61 -7.65 7.05
CA ALA A 103 -9.48 -8.57 7.11
C ALA A 103 -9.92 -10.03 6.87
N LYS A 104 -11.12 -10.44 7.33
CA LYS A 104 -11.70 -11.76 7.00
C LYS A 104 -12.01 -11.89 5.50
N GLN A 105 -12.56 -10.86 4.87
CA GLN A 105 -12.74 -10.83 3.40
C GLN A 105 -11.40 -10.96 2.66
N ALA A 106 -10.35 -10.26 3.14
CA ALA A 106 -9.00 -10.38 2.59
C ALA A 106 -8.45 -11.81 2.71
N GLN A 107 -8.69 -12.46 3.86
CA GLN A 107 -8.26 -13.84 4.11
C GLN A 107 -8.96 -14.82 3.17
N THR A 108 -10.27 -14.67 2.95
CA THR A 108 -11.02 -15.50 1.99
C THR A 108 -10.48 -15.33 0.56
N ALA A 109 -10.11 -14.11 0.17
CA ALA A 109 -9.56 -13.82 -1.14
C ALA A 109 -8.08 -14.24 -1.32
N ALA A 110 -7.39 -14.67 -0.26
CA ALA A 110 -5.96 -14.95 -0.30
C ALA A 110 -5.65 -16.28 -1.00
N PRO A 111 -4.77 -16.29 -2.03
CA PRO A 111 -4.45 -17.48 -2.81
C PRO A 111 -3.60 -18.53 -2.07
N THR A 112 -2.85 -18.13 -1.03
CA THR A 112 -1.91 -19.02 -0.33
C THR A 112 -2.20 -19.10 1.16
N ASP A 113 -1.92 -20.27 1.75
CA ASP A 113 -2.14 -20.49 3.18
C ASP A 113 -1.21 -19.61 4.05
N ALA A 114 0.02 -19.37 3.59
CA ALA A 114 0.92 -18.43 4.24
C ALA A 114 0.34 -17.01 4.33
N GLN A 115 -0.33 -16.55 3.27
CA GLN A 115 -0.99 -15.25 3.27
C GLN A 115 -2.24 -15.27 4.17
N LYS A 116 -3.04 -16.35 4.13
CA LYS A 116 -4.19 -16.51 5.04
C LYS A 116 -3.77 -16.47 6.51
N GLN A 117 -2.68 -17.13 6.86
CA GLN A 117 -2.13 -17.15 8.22
C GLN A 117 -1.62 -15.78 8.63
N SER A 118 -0.94 -15.05 7.73
CA SER A 118 -0.50 -13.68 7.99
C SER A 118 -1.68 -12.75 8.25
N ILE A 119 -2.77 -12.90 7.51
CA ILE A 119 -4.01 -12.13 7.70
C ILE A 119 -4.73 -12.55 8.99
N GLN A 120 -4.69 -13.85 9.35
CA GLN A 120 -5.24 -14.33 10.62
C GLN A 120 -4.63 -13.61 11.82
N ALA A 121 -3.31 -13.38 11.81
CA ALA A 121 -2.65 -12.62 12.87
C ALA A 121 -3.17 -11.18 12.98
N LEU A 122 -3.51 -10.54 11.85
CA LEU A 122 -4.14 -9.22 11.84
C LEU A 122 -5.56 -9.28 12.42
N ILE A 123 -6.36 -10.27 12.03
CA ILE A 123 -7.71 -10.49 12.56
C ILE A 123 -7.66 -10.64 14.09
N THR A 124 -6.75 -11.47 14.61
CA THR A 124 -6.60 -11.66 16.06
C THR A 124 -6.26 -10.35 16.79
N ARG A 125 -5.37 -9.53 16.23
CA ARG A 125 -5.06 -8.19 16.77
C ARG A 125 -6.29 -7.28 16.77
N LEU A 126 -7.03 -7.26 15.66
CA LEU A 126 -8.24 -6.43 15.52
C LEU A 126 -9.34 -6.87 16.48
N ASP A 127 -9.58 -8.16 16.64
CA ASP A 127 -10.55 -8.71 17.59
C ASP A 127 -10.16 -8.36 19.04
N ALA A 128 -8.86 -8.24 19.33
CA ALA A 128 -8.32 -7.71 20.58
C ALA A 128 -8.29 -6.18 20.69
N LYS A 129 -8.95 -5.46 19.75
CA LYS A 129 -8.99 -3.98 19.65
C LYS A 129 -7.60 -3.33 19.54
N GLN A 130 -6.66 -4.00 18.89
CA GLN A 130 -5.33 -3.49 18.65
C GLN A 130 -5.22 -2.94 17.23
N ASP A 131 -4.69 -1.73 17.10
CA ASP A 131 -4.41 -1.10 15.81
C ASP A 131 -3.35 -1.90 15.04
N ILE A 132 -3.65 -2.27 13.78
CA ILE A 132 -2.76 -3.04 12.91
C ILE A 132 -1.76 -2.16 12.14
N ASN A 133 -1.85 -0.84 12.29
CA ASN A 133 -0.95 0.13 11.67
C ASN A 133 0.29 0.44 12.52
N LYS A 134 0.33 -0.06 13.76
CA LYS A 134 1.44 0.04 14.69
C LYS A 134 2.31 -1.22 14.67
#